data_AF-A0A9D1EWI2-F1
#
_entry.id   AF-A0A9D1EWI2-F1
#
_cell.length_a   1.000
_cell.length_b   1.000
_cell.length_c   1.000
_cell.angle_alpha   90.00
_cell.angle_beta   90.00
_cell.angle_gamma   90.00
#
_symmetry.space_group_name_H-M   'P 1'
#
loop_
_entity.id
_entity.type
_entity.pdbx_description
1 polymer ?
#
loop_
_entity_poly.entity_id
_entity_poly.type
_entity_poly.pdbx_seq_one_letter_code
_entity_poly.pdbx_strand_id
1 'polypeptide(L)' 'MTKKEYILDSLIDDDEAFTQILEYFEFVSVDISEEELNLLLNEMINEGLIVINKQWTNEKNEFPYSLTKKGKELWAKMK' A
#
# COMPACT_ATOMS: atom_id res chain seq x y z
N MET A 1 2.02 6.36 13.30
CA MET A 1 1.29 6.26 12.03
C MET A 1 0.22 5.19 12.14
N THR A 2 -0.94 5.33 11.50
CA THR A 2 -1.94 4.26 11.37
C THR A 2 -1.50 3.26 10.30
N LYS A 3 -2.11 2.07 10.25
CA LYS A 3 -1.78 1.05 9.24
C LYS A 3 -2.01 1.55 7.80
N LYS A 4 -3.07 2.33 7.56
CA LYS A 4 -3.25 2.99 6.25
C LYS A 4 -2.12 3.94 5.92
N GLU A 5 -1.59 4.64 6.92
CA GLU A 5 -0.47 5.57 6.73
C GLU A 5 0.83 4.81 6.41
N TYR A 6 1.06 3.65 7.02
CA TYR A 6 2.17 2.75 6.66
C TYR A 6 2.04 2.20 5.24
N ILE A 7 0.83 1.85 4.78
CA ILE A 7 0.60 1.46 3.37
C ILE A 7 0.89 2.61 2.41
N LEU A 8 0.51 3.85 2.77
CA LEU A 8 0.85 5.01 1.95
C LEU A 8 2.36 5.26 1.92
N ASP A 9 3.03 5.05 3.05
CA ASP A 9 4.47 5.20 3.17
C ASP A 9 5.23 4.16 2.35
N SER A 10 4.80 2.90 2.35
CA SER A 10 5.42 1.86 1.53
C SER A 10 5.32 2.13 0.03
N LEU A 11 4.34 2.93 -0.41
CA LEU A 11 4.06 3.20 -1.83
C LEU A 11 4.58 4.56 -2.32
N ILE A 12 5.33 5.31 -1.49
CA ILE A 12 5.75 6.67 -1.84
C ILE A 12 6.84 6.70 -2.91
N ASP A 13 7.76 5.74 -2.84
CA ASP A 13 8.96 5.69 -3.68
C ASP A 13 8.78 4.77 -4.89
N ASP A 14 8.00 3.69 -4.77
CA ASP A 14 7.71 2.76 -5.87
C ASP A 14 6.31 2.10 -5.74
N ASP A 15 5.91 1.43 -6.81
CA ASP A 15 4.74 0.56 -6.86
C ASP A 15 5.05 -0.76 -6.14
N GLU A 16 4.32 -1.07 -5.07
CA GLU A 16 4.55 -2.29 -4.27
C GLU A 16 3.42 -3.30 -4.42
N ALA A 17 3.76 -4.57 -4.57
CA ALA A 17 2.81 -5.66 -4.53
C ALA A 17 2.43 -6.06 -3.10
N PHE A 18 1.36 -6.84 -2.98
CA PHE A 18 0.82 -7.28 -1.69
C PHE A 18 1.90 -7.86 -0.76
N THR A 19 2.73 -8.77 -1.29
CA THR A 19 3.77 -9.38 -0.45
C THR A 19 4.86 -8.36 -0.04
N GLN A 20 5.21 -7.43 -0.92
CA GLN A 20 6.22 -6.40 -0.60
C GLN A 20 5.69 -5.42 0.46
N ILE A 21 4.39 -5.10 0.44
CA ILE A 21 3.75 -4.31 1.49
C ILE A 21 3.80 -5.07 2.81
N LEU A 22 3.52 -6.39 2.85
CA LEU A 22 3.69 -7.19 4.07
C LEU A 22 5.12 -7.17 4.61
N GLU A 23 6.11 -7.36 3.72
CA GLU A 23 7.53 -7.31 4.08
C GLU A 23 7.92 -5.94 4.66
N TYR A 24 7.35 -4.85 4.15
CA TYR A 24 7.52 -3.51 4.73
C TYR A 24 6.96 -3.43 6.16
N PHE A 25 5.77 -3.99 6.42
CA PHE A 25 5.18 -4.03 7.78
C PHE A 25 6.06 -4.81 8.78
N GLU A 26 6.62 -5.93 8.34
CA GLU A 26 7.59 -6.70 9.14
C GLU A 26 8.85 -5.85 9.42
N PHE A 27 9.38 -5.18 8.40
CA PHE A 27 10.55 -4.31 8.52
C PHE A 27 10.34 -3.18 9.53
N VAL A 28 9.17 -2.53 9.55
CA VAL A 28 8.84 -1.47 10.52
C VAL A 28 8.32 -1.99 11.86
N SER A 29 8.30 -3.31 12.07
CA SER A 29 7.84 -3.97 13.30
C SER A 29 6.40 -3.59 13.69
N VAL A 30 5.50 -3.52 12.71
CA VAL A 30 4.08 -3.26 12.91
C VAL A 30 3.28 -4.52 12.58
N ASP A 31 2.58 -5.05 13.58
CA ASP A 31 1.77 -6.25 13.40
C ASP A 31 0.56 -5.98 12.48
N ILE A 32 0.44 -6.79 11.43
CA ILE A 32 -0.71 -6.85 10.53
C ILE A 32 -0.92 -8.27 10.04
N SER A 33 -2.19 -8.71 9.93
CA SER A 33 -2.51 -9.99 9.27
C SER A 33 -2.74 -9.77 7.78
N GLU A 34 -2.56 -10.82 6.97
CA GLU A 34 -2.85 -10.76 5.53
C GLU A 34 -4.32 -10.35 5.26
N GLU A 35 -5.25 -10.85 6.06
CA GLU A 35 -6.67 -10.50 5.97
C GLU A 35 -6.90 -9.02 6.27
N GLU A 36 -6.28 -8.50 7.34
CA GLU A 36 -6.36 -7.08 7.69
C GLU A 36 -5.76 -6.20 6.59
N LEU A 37 -4.60 -6.57 6.05
CA LEU A 37 -3.99 -5.83 4.94
C LEU A 37 -4.90 -5.83 3.71
N ASN A 38 -5.47 -6.98 3.34
CA ASN A 38 -6.36 -7.07 2.20
C ASN A 38 -7.62 -6.20 2.38
N LEU A 39 -8.21 -6.17 3.58
CA LEU A 39 -9.32 -5.28 3.90
C LEU A 39 -8.93 -3.81 3.74
N LEU A 40 -7.78 -3.40 4.30
CA LEU A 40 -7.30 -2.02 4.21
C LEU A 40 -7.00 -1.60 2.77
N LEU A 41 -6.37 -2.46 1.97
CA LEU A 41 -6.09 -2.18 0.56
C LEU A 41 -7.40 -1.97 -0.23
N ASN A 42 -8.41 -2.82 0.00
CA ASN A 42 -9.72 -2.65 -0.62
C ASN A 42 -10.41 -1.35 -0.20
N GLU A 43 -10.36 -1.00 1.09
CA GLU A 43 -10.86 0.30 1.58
C GLU A 43 -10.13 1.47 0.92
N MET A 44 -8.80 1.43 0.84
CA MET A 44 -7.99 2.50 0.26
C MET A 44 -8.21 2.65 -1.25
N ILE A 45 -8.50 1.55 -1.97
CA ILE A 45 -8.96 1.60 -3.37
C ILE A 45 -10.32 2.30 -3.45
N ASN A 46 -11.28 1.92 -2.61
CA ASN A 46 -12.62 2.52 -2.59
C ASN A 46 -12.58 4.01 -2.21
N GLU A 47 -11.66 4.40 -1.33
CA GLU A 47 -11.39 5.78 -0.96
C GLU A 47 -10.62 6.56 -2.06
N GLY A 48 -10.11 5.87 -3.08
CA GLY A 48 -9.33 6.44 -4.18
C GLY A 48 -7.95 6.92 -3.77
N LEU A 49 -7.37 6.35 -2.71
CA LEU A 49 -6.02 6.67 -2.23
C LEU A 49 -4.94 5.90 -2.99
N ILE A 50 -5.26 4.66 -3.39
CA ILE A 50 -4.39 3.79 -4.18
C ILE A 50 -5.16 3.19 -5.35
N VAL A 51 -4.44 2.66 -6.33
CA VAL A 51 -4.98 1.90 -7.47
C VAL A 51 -4.16 0.64 -7.69
N ILE A 52 -4.77 -0.39 -8.27
CA ILE A 52 -4.04 -1.56 -8.74
C ILE A 52 -3.44 -1.24 -10.11
N ASN A 53 -2.11 -1.27 -10.22
CA ASN A 53 -1.42 -1.12 -11.48
C ASN A 53 -1.41 -2.45 -12.24
N LYS A 54 -2.13 -2.49 -13.36
CA LYS A 54 -2.27 -3.70 -14.21
C LYS A 54 -1.29 -3.75 -15.37
N GLN A 55 -0.29 -2.88 -15.40
CA GLN A 55 0.68 -2.80 -16.50
C GLN A 55 1.80 -3.84 -16.39
N TRP A 56 2.06 -4.32 -15.18
CA TRP A 56 3.10 -5.32 -14.90
C TRP A 56 2.73 -6.13 -13.66
N THR A 57 3.43 -7.25 -13.46
CA THR A 57 3.34 -8.09 -12.26
C THR A 57 4.73 -8.36 -11.73
N ASN A 58 4.85 -8.53 -10.42
CA ASN A 58 6.11 -8.97 -9.81
C ASN A 58 6.41 -10.45 -10.12
N GLU A 59 7.53 -10.95 -9.59
CA GLU A 59 7.96 -12.35 -9.69
C GLU A 59 7.00 -13.37 -9.08
N LYS A 60 6.09 -12.92 -8.20
CA LYS A 60 5.02 -13.72 -7.57
C LYS A 60 3.71 -13.67 -8.36
N ASN A 61 3.69 -13.07 -9.55
CA ASN A 61 2.50 -12.81 -10.38
C ASN A 61 1.44 -11.91 -9.70
N GLU A 62 1.88 -11.02 -8.81
CA GLU A 62 1.01 -10.05 -8.13
C GLU A 62 0.98 -8.75 -8.91
N PHE A 63 -0.21 -8.15 -9.04
CA PHE A 63 -0.32 -6.78 -9.53
C PHE A 63 0.02 -5.81 -8.39
N PRO A 64 0.92 -4.84 -8.61
CA PRO A 64 1.29 -3.89 -7.59
C PRO A 64 0.22 -2.81 -7.41
N TYR A 65 0.31 -2.13 -6.27
CA TYR A 65 -0.49 -0.96 -5.95
C TYR A 65 0.33 0.30 -6.22
N SER A 66 -0.35 1.36 -6.66
CA SER A 66 0.25 2.69 -6.86
C SER A 66 -0.50 3.74 -6.07
N LEU A 67 0.21 4.75 -5.56
CA LEU A 67 -0.42 5.93 -4.99
C LEU A 67 -1.16 6.75 -6.06
N THR A 68 -2.40 7.13 -5.76
CA THR A 68 -3.08 8.18 -6.52
C THR A 68 -2.56 9.55 -6.10
N LYS A 69 -2.95 10.59 -6.85
CA LYS A 69 -2.74 11.98 -6.43
C LYS A 69 -3.31 12.24 -5.03
N LYS A 70 -4.51 11.73 -4.74
CA LYS A 70 -5.17 11.87 -3.44
C LYS A 70 -4.39 11.18 -2.32
N GLY A 71 -3.86 9.97 -2.59
CA GLY A 71 -2.98 9.26 -1.65
C GLY A 71 -1.70 10.04 -1.34
N LYS A 72 -1.03 10.58 -2.36
CA LYS A 72 0.17 11.42 -2.19
C LYS A 72 -0.10 12.69 -1.38
N GLU A 73 -1.22 13.37 -1.64
CA GLU A 73 -1.64 14.55 -0.88
C GLU A 73 -1.95 14.23 0.58
N LEU A 74 -2.55 13.06 0.85
CA LEU A 74 -2.79 12.59 2.21
C LEU A 74 -1.44 12.32 2.90
N TRP A 75 -0.53 11.60 2.25
CA TRP A 75 0.80 11.32 2.78
C TRP A 75 1.62 12.56 3.09
N ALA A 76 1.60 13.55 2.21
CA ALA A 76 2.30 14.81 2.44
C ALA A 76 1.79 15.59 3.67
N LYS A 77 0.55 15.37 4.12
CA LYS A 77 -0.02 16.00 5.34
C LYS A 77 0.35 15.29 6.63
N MET A 78 0.93 14.09 6.54
CA MET A 78 1.36 13.29 7.69
C MET A 78 2.78 13.64 8.15
N LYS A 79 3.50 14.42 7.34
CA LYS A 79 4.85 14.93 7.58
C LYS A 79 4.82 16.29 8.30
#